data_AF-A0A8T5GYD5-F1
#
_entry.id   AF-A0A8T5GYD5-F1
#
_cell.length_a   1.000
_cell.length_b   1.000
_cell.length_c   1.000
_cell.angle_alpha   90.00
_cell.angle_beta   90.00
_cell.angle_gamma   90.00
#
_symmetry.space_group_name_H-M   'P 1'
#
loop_
_entity.id
_entity.type
_entity.pdbx_description
1 polymer ?
#
loop_
_entity_poly.entity_id
_entity_poly.type
_entity_poly.pdbx_seq_one_letter_code
_entity_poly.pdbx_strand_id
1 'polypeptide(L)'
;MSESDITADAAESLGLNEITVIAIFGIIIVGIITRFITMQIAPKLLNRIIRSENIKRKTVKDSDKALGSAAGAAVAYFITLQLIESIQSGSDTFSMPEVMQDIVPNIFQFIIALALVIWAFRLVDVVQDVVEMLDEDGVTDGTDKTLISAVESIMRFFIIFIGAIFIADAVGFKLTSLIAGLGISGLALALAAKDTISNFFGALTVLLDRPFKVGDWVQVGSSEGEVIEINLRTTLIRTGIDTIITIPNANLVSTPVENFGKRRWRRWQNMVHFDINSDPDKVEAFRDDVLASIKENTATINDDSSWCRVSGISATSVDVSINLYWDVQGGADERAEKEKFLLYIMQNARDNGLEFYDNRIRQQR
;
A
#
# COMPACT_ATOMS: atom_id res chain seq x y z
N MET A 1 -30.27 67.65 -1.37
CA MET A 1 -29.40 66.55 -1.76
C MET A 1 -30.12 65.26 -1.41
N SER A 2 -30.50 64.51 -2.45
CA SER A 2 -31.05 63.18 -2.31
C SER A 2 -29.95 62.24 -1.79
N GLU A 3 -30.30 61.17 -1.08
CA GLU A 3 -29.37 60.12 -0.65
C GLU A 3 -28.59 59.53 -1.84
N SER A 4 -29.21 59.52 -3.04
CA SER A 4 -28.58 59.13 -4.31
C SER A 4 -27.43 60.05 -4.74
N ASP A 5 -27.55 61.36 -4.48
CA ASP A 5 -26.55 62.35 -4.90
C ASP A 5 -25.28 62.21 -4.05
N ILE A 6 -25.42 61.88 -2.76
CA ILE A 6 -24.29 61.71 -1.83
C ILE A 6 -23.47 60.46 -2.18
N THR A 7 -24.14 59.38 -2.60
CA THR A 7 -23.46 58.13 -3.01
C THR A 7 -22.74 58.25 -4.36
N ALA A 8 -23.27 59.04 -5.29
CA ALA A 8 -22.65 59.30 -6.58
C ALA A 8 -21.38 60.16 -6.42
N ASP A 9 -21.47 61.24 -5.63
CA ASP A 9 -20.36 62.17 -5.38
C ASP A 9 -19.18 61.48 -4.64
N ALA A 10 -19.50 60.55 -3.72
CA ALA A 10 -18.49 59.74 -3.04
C ALA A 10 -17.82 58.69 -3.95
N ALA A 11 -18.56 58.07 -4.87
CA ALA A 11 -18.02 57.08 -5.80
C ALA A 11 -17.13 57.72 -6.87
N GLU A 12 -17.52 58.90 -7.36
CA GLU A 12 -16.74 59.68 -8.32
C GLU A 12 -15.41 60.15 -7.70
N SER A 13 -15.41 60.50 -6.40
CA SER A 13 -14.18 60.81 -5.64
C SER A 13 -13.22 59.62 -5.48
N LEU A 14 -13.74 58.39 -5.59
CA LEU A 14 -12.97 57.14 -5.55
C LEU A 14 -12.58 56.66 -6.95
N GLY A 15 -12.86 57.41 -8.01
CA GLY A 15 -12.55 57.04 -9.40
C GLY A 15 -13.44 55.95 -9.99
N LEU A 16 -14.65 55.75 -9.43
CA LEU A 16 -15.63 54.78 -9.90
C LEU A 16 -16.74 55.48 -10.69
N ASN A 17 -17.13 54.91 -11.84
CA ASN A 17 -18.34 55.34 -12.55
C ASN A 17 -19.59 54.70 -11.91
N GLU A 18 -20.75 55.35 -12.00
CA GLU A 18 -22.05 54.86 -11.49
C GLU A 18 -22.37 53.44 -11.94
N ILE A 19 -22.08 53.13 -13.21
CA ILE A 19 -22.29 51.79 -13.80
C ILE A 19 -21.40 50.74 -13.14
N THR A 20 -20.15 51.07 -12.80
CA THR A 20 -19.24 50.17 -12.08
C THR A 20 -19.76 49.88 -10.67
N VAL A 21 -20.28 50.90 -9.97
CA VAL A 21 -20.86 50.73 -8.63
C VAL A 21 -22.04 49.77 -8.68
N ILE A 22 -22.96 49.96 -9.64
CA ILE A 22 -24.09 49.05 -9.85
C ILE A 22 -23.62 47.63 -10.15
N ALA A 23 -22.59 47.45 -10.97
CA ALA A 23 -22.02 46.14 -11.28
C ALA A 23 -21.44 45.45 -10.03
N ILE A 24 -20.69 46.16 -9.19
CA ILE A 24 -20.14 45.61 -7.93
C ILE A 24 -21.28 45.17 -6.99
N PHE A 25 -22.32 45.98 -6.82
CA PHE A 25 -23.49 45.60 -6.04
C PHE A 25 -24.18 44.36 -6.63
N GLY A 26 -24.31 44.29 -7.95
CA GLY A 26 -24.83 43.12 -8.66
C GLY A 26 -24.02 41.86 -8.38
N ILE A 27 -22.68 41.94 -8.41
CA ILE A 27 -21.77 40.84 -8.10
C ILE A 27 -22.00 40.33 -6.66
N ILE A 28 -22.11 41.23 -5.68
CA ILE A 28 -22.36 40.88 -4.29
C ILE A 28 -23.73 40.17 -4.15
N ILE A 29 -24.77 40.70 -4.78
CA ILE A 29 -26.11 40.11 -4.77
C ILE A 29 -26.09 38.71 -5.39
N VAL A 30 -25.47 38.54 -6.56
CA VAL A 30 -25.33 37.24 -7.22
C VAL A 30 -24.55 36.26 -6.34
N GLY A 31 -23.48 36.71 -5.68
CA GLY A 31 -22.73 35.91 -4.72
C GLY A 31 -23.58 35.47 -3.53
N ILE A 32 -24.39 36.36 -2.96
CA ILE A 32 -25.31 36.05 -1.85
C ILE A 32 -26.39 35.05 -2.31
N ILE A 33 -27.01 35.27 -3.47
CA ILE A 33 -28.00 34.37 -4.05
C ILE A 33 -27.38 32.97 -4.26
N THR A 34 -26.20 32.91 -4.87
CA THR A 34 -25.46 31.66 -5.09
C THR A 34 -25.17 30.96 -3.77
N ARG A 35 -24.77 31.70 -2.73
CA ARG A 35 -24.56 31.16 -1.38
C ARG A 35 -25.82 30.52 -0.83
N PHE A 36 -26.97 31.20 -0.91
CA PHE A 36 -28.26 30.65 -0.44
C PHE A 36 -28.70 29.42 -1.24
N ILE A 37 -28.57 29.46 -2.57
CA ILE A 37 -28.88 28.32 -3.44
C ILE A 37 -28.01 27.12 -3.07
N THR A 38 -26.70 27.34 -2.92
CA THR A 38 -25.74 26.28 -2.57
C THR A 38 -26.06 25.71 -1.19
N MET A 39 -26.39 26.55 -0.20
CA MET A 39 -26.81 26.10 1.13
C MET A 39 -28.09 25.24 1.10
N GLN A 40 -28.99 25.44 0.14
CA GLN A 40 -30.19 24.62 0.01
C GLN A 40 -29.95 23.30 -0.76
N ILE A 41 -29.05 23.32 -1.75
CA ILE A 41 -28.79 22.18 -2.63
C ILE A 41 -27.76 21.23 -2.01
N ALA A 42 -26.67 21.76 -1.46
CA ALA A 42 -25.56 20.96 -0.95
C ALA A 42 -26.00 19.92 0.09
N PRO A 43 -26.87 20.25 1.07
CA PRO A 43 -27.40 19.26 1.99
C PRO A 43 -28.13 18.11 1.32
N LYS A 44 -28.92 18.40 0.27
CA LYS A 44 -29.70 17.40 -0.45
C LYS A 44 -28.81 16.43 -1.22
N LEU A 45 -27.71 16.92 -1.80
CA LEU A 45 -26.72 16.10 -2.50
C LEU A 45 -25.91 15.25 -1.51
N LEU A 46 -25.41 15.86 -0.43
CA LEU A 46 -24.66 15.15 0.62
C LEU A 46 -25.51 14.07 1.29
N ASN A 47 -26.80 14.34 1.54
CA ASN A 47 -27.73 13.36 2.11
C ASN A 47 -28.00 12.15 1.20
N ARG A 48 -27.72 12.25 -0.10
CA ARG A 48 -27.85 11.13 -1.04
C ARG A 48 -26.65 10.17 -0.95
N ILE A 49 -25.51 10.68 -0.49
CA ILE A 49 -24.23 9.96 -0.41
C ILE A 49 -24.03 9.40 1.00
N ILE A 50 -24.32 10.19 2.04
CA ILE A 50 -24.18 9.79 3.44
C ILE A 50 -25.37 8.93 3.83
N ARG A 51 -25.15 7.67 4.23
CA ARG A 51 -26.23 6.74 4.62
C ARG A 51 -26.64 6.84 6.10
N SER A 52 -25.69 7.14 7.00
CA SER A 52 -25.91 7.20 8.45
C SER A 52 -26.67 8.45 8.92
N GLU A 53 -27.68 8.28 9.77
CA GLU A 53 -28.48 9.40 10.32
C GLU A 53 -27.70 10.27 11.33
N ASN A 54 -26.77 9.68 12.08
CA ASN A 54 -25.95 10.41 13.07
C ASN A 54 -24.98 11.38 12.36
N ILE A 55 -24.32 10.91 11.30
CA ILE A 55 -23.39 11.68 10.47
C ILE A 55 -24.12 12.80 9.70
N LYS A 56 -25.31 12.50 9.17
CA LYS A 56 -26.12 13.49 8.43
C LYS A 56 -26.39 14.74 9.26
N ARG A 57 -26.71 14.59 10.55
CA ARG A 57 -27.27 15.68 11.35
C ARG A 57 -26.22 16.70 11.79
N LYS A 58 -24.97 16.26 12.02
CA LYS A 58 -23.85 17.08 12.47
C LYS A 58 -23.06 17.64 11.29
N THR A 59 -22.76 16.83 10.29
CA THR A 59 -21.91 17.22 9.16
C THR A 59 -22.65 18.06 8.13
N VAL A 60 -23.85 17.65 7.73
CA VAL A 60 -24.54 18.26 6.58
C VAL A 60 -25.13 19.64 6.94
N LYS A 61 -25.63 19.78 8.18
CA LYS A 61 -26.25 21.02 8.66
C LYS A 61 -25.24 22.12 9.01
N ASP A 62 -24.01 21.75 9.36
CA ASP A 62 -22.99 22.74 9.67
C ASP A 62 -22.14 23.08 8.45
N SER A 63 -21.89 22.13 7.54
CA SER A 63 -21.00 22.32 6.36
C SER A 63 -21.62 23.16 5.23
N ASP A 64 -22.95 23.27 5.18
CA ASP A 64 -23.70 24.02 4.17
C ASP A 64 -23.31 25.50 4.11
N LYS A 65 -23.10 26.15 5.26
CA LYS A 65 -22.73 27.56 5.38
C LYS A 65 -21.35 27.83 4.81
N ALA A 66 -20.38 26.96 5.11
CA ALA A 66 -19.01 27.11 4.64
C ALA A 66 -18.95 26.89 3.12
N LEU A 67 -19.58 25.83 2.63
CA LEU A 67 -19.64 25.53 1.20
C LEU A 67 -20.41 26.60 0.42
N GLY A 68 -21.52 27.10 0.97
CA GLY A 68 -22.27 28.20 0.38
C GLY A 68 -21.47 29.49 0.31
N SER A 69 -20.74 29.84 1.37
CA SER A 69 -19.84 31.00 1.36
C SER A 69 -18.73 30.85 0.32
N ALA A 70 -18.13 29.67 0.18
CA ALA A 70 -17.12 29.40 -0.84
C ALA A 70 -17.69 29.54 -2.26
N ALA A 71 -18.83 28.92 -2.54
CA ALA A 71 -19.47 28.98 -3.86
C ALA A 71 -19.92 30.41 -4.23
N GLY A 72 -20.52 31.13 -3.28
CA GLY A 72 -20.92 32.52 -3.48
C GLY A 72 -19.73 33.44 -3.77
N ALA A 73 -18.65 33.31 -3.01
CA ALA A 73 -17.42 34.06 -3.24
C ALA A 73 -16.71 33.65 -4.54
N ALA A 74 -16.77 32.38 -4.95
CA ALA A 74 -16.20 31.91 -6.22
C ALA A 74 -16.92 32.47 -7.44
N VAL A 75 -18.26 32.50 -7.42
CA VAL A 75 -19.03 33.15 -8.50
C VAL A 75 -18.78 34.65 -8.51
N ALA A 76 -18.74 35.29 -7.34
CA ALA A 76 -18.42 36.71 -7.26
C ALA A 76 -17.02 37.01 -7.82
N TYR A 77 -16.01 36.24 -7.42
CA TYR A 77 -14.65 36.31 -7.93
C TYR A 77 -14.60 36.18 -9.47
N PHE A 78 -15.26 35.16 -10.02
CA PHE A 78 -15.28 34.93 -11.46
C PHE A 78 -15.91 36.09 -12.24
N ILE A 79 -17.03 36.65 -11.75
CA ILE A 79 -17.66 37.80 -12.38
C ILE A 79 -16.79 39.06 -12.21
N THR A 80 -16.13 39.25 -11.07
CA THR A 80 -15.16 40.34 -10.87
C THR A 80 -14.00 40.26 -11.86
N LEU A 81 -13.46 39.06 -12.14
CA LEU A 81 -12.42 38.90 -13.15
C LEU A 81 -12.89 39.29 -14.56
N GLN A 82 -14.10 38.87 -14.95
CA GLN A 82 -14.70 39.28 -16.23
C GLN A 82 -14.91 40.80 -16.31
N LEU A 83 -15.31 41.43 -15.21
CA LEU A 83 -15.45 42.88 -15.11
C LEU A 83 -14.10 43.57 -15.32
N ILE A 84 -13.04 43.11 -14.64
CA ILE A 84 -11.68 43.67 -14.78
C ILE A 84 -11.15 43.49 -16.20
N GLU A 85 -11.35 42.32 -16.82
CA GLU A 85 -10.98 42.06 -18.21
C GLU A 85 -11.71 43.03 -19.18
N SER A 86 -12.99 43.33 -18.92
CA SER A 86 -13.74 44.31 -19.71
C SER A 86 -13.19 45.74 -19.59
N ILE A 87 -12.66 46.12 -18.42
CA ILE A 87 -12.00 47.42 -18.21
C ILE A 87 -10.67 47.46 -18.96
N GLN A 88 -9.85 46.41 -18.85
CA GLN A 88 -8.52 46.35 -19.46
C GLN A 88 -8.56 46.24 -20.99
N SER A 89 -9.63 45.69 -21.55
CA SER A 89 -9.85 45.62 -23.01
C SER A 89 -10.22 46.97 -23.65
N GLY A 90 -10.28 48.06 -22.86
CA GLY A 90 -10.46 49.42 -23.36
C GLY A 90 -11.93 49.84 -23.50
N SER A 91 -12.85 49.21 -22.75
CA SER A 91 -14.23 49.68 -22.70
C SER A 91 -14.36 50.86 -21.74
N ASP A 92 -14.89 52.00 -22.23
CA ASP A 92 -15.18 53.17 -21.39
C ASP A 92 -16.43 52.95 -20.50
N THR A 93 -17.07 51.79 -20.60
CA THR A 93 -18.32 51.47 -19.88
C THR A 93 -18.09 51.31 -18.38
N PHE A 94 -16.93 50.77 -17.99
CA PHE A 94 -16.56 50.53 -16.61
C PHE A 94 -15.26 51.24 -16.29
N SER A 95 -15.22 51.93 -15.16
CA SER A 95 -14.01 52.56 -14.63
C SER A 95 -13.84 52.16 -13.17
N MET A 96 -12.66 51.64 -12.84
CA MET A 96 -12.25 51.22 -11.50
C MET A 96 -10.76 51.50 -11.29
N PRO A 97 -10.34 52.10 -10.16
CA PRO A 97 -8.92 52.31 -9.85
C PRO A 97 -8.14 51.00 -9.84
N GLU A 98 -6.89 51.01 -10.29
CA GLU A 98 -6.00 49.84 -10.31
C GLU A 98 -5.92 49.14 -8.94
N VAL A 99 -5.88 49.91 -7.86
CA VAL A 99 -5.85 49.38 -6.48
C VAL A 99 -7.08 48.51 -6.17
N MET A 100 -8.27 48.87 -6.67
CA MET A 100 -9.48 48.06 -6.49
C MET A 100 -9.51 46.83 -7.40
N GLN A 101 -8.90 46.91 -8.58
CA GLN A 101 -8.75 45.77 -9.48
C GLN A 101 -7.89 44.66 -8.85
N ASP A 102 -6.94 45.00 -7.99
CA ASP A 102 -6.14 44.02 -7.25
C ASP A 102 -6.82 43.57 -5.94
N ILE A 103 -7.36 44.50 -5.14
CA ILE A 103 -7.88 44.19 -3.81
C ILE A 103 -9.19 43.38 -3.85
N VAL A 104 -10.12 43.71 -4.75
CA VAL A 104 -11.45 43.09 -4.75
C VAL A 104 -11.38 41.59 -5.07
N PRO A 105 -10.66 41.12 -6.11
CA PRO A 105 -10.47 39.70 -6.36
C PRO A 105 -9.77 38.99 -5.19
N ASN A 106 -8.75 39.61 -4.61
CA ASN A 106 -7.99 39.04 -3.48
C ASN A 106 -8.88 38.83 -2.24
N ILE A 107 -9.81 39.74 -1.95
CA ILE A 107 -10.79 39.56 -0.87
C ILE A 107 -11.69 38.35 -1.14
N PHE A 108 -12.22 38.19 -2.35
CA PHE A 108 -13.04 37.02 -2.67
C PHE A 108 -12.22 35.73 -2.61
N GLN A 109 -11.00 35.72 -3.14
CA GLN A 109 -10.09 34.58 -3.05
C GLN A 109 -9.80 34.20 -1.60
N PHE A 110 -9.58 35.17 -0.72
CA PHE A 110 -9.39 34.96 0.72
C PHE A 110 -10.64 34.34 1.36
N ILE A 111 -11.84 34.83 1.04
CA ILE A 111 -13.11 34.29 1.54
C ILE A 111 -13.29 32.84 1.07
N ILE A 112 -12.98 32.54 -0.19
CA ILE A 112 -13.04 31.17 -0.73
C ILE A 112 -12.08 30.27 0.05
N ALA A 113 -10.81 30.66 0.18
CA ALA A 113 -9.79 29.88 0.88
C ALA A 113 -10.19 29.60 2.33
N LEU A 114 -10.60 30.62 3.07
CA LEU A 114 -11.05 30.49 4.46
C LEU A 114 -12.29 29.61 4.58
N ALA A 115 -13.27 29.79 3.70
CA ALA A 115 -14.49 28.99 3.69
C ALA A 115 -14.21 27.51 3.38
N LEU A 116 -13.31 27.23 2.44
CA LEU A 116 -12.88 25.87 2.12
C LEU A 116 -12.10 25.21 3.26
N VAL A 117 -11.23 25.96 3.96
CA VAL A 117 -10.52 25.46 5.15
C VAL A 117 -11.50 25.08 6.25
N ILE A 118 -12.44 25.97 6.58
CA ILE A 118 -13.49 25.70 7.60
C ILE A 118 -14.34 24.49 7.18
N TRP A 119 -14.69 24.40 5.90
CA TRP A 119 -15.43 23.27 5.36
C TRP A 119 -14.64 21.96 5.48
N ALA A 120 -13.36 21.96 5.11
CA ALA A 120 -12.49 20.79 5.18
C ALA A 120 -12.27 20.30 6.63
N PHE A 121 -12.10 21.21 7.59
CA PHE A 121 -12.00 20.85 9.01
C PHE A 121 -13.22 20.10 9.51
N ARG A 122 -14.42 20.51 9.09
CA ARG A 122 -15.66 19.82 9.46
C ARG A 122 -15.79 18.44 8.84
N LEU A 123 -15.13 18.19 7.70
CA LEU A 123 -15.05 16.85 7.13
C LEU A 123 -14.13 15.93 7.93
N VAL A 124 -13.13 16.46 8.64
CA VAL A 124 -12.27 15.62 9.50
C VAL A 124 -13.07 15.02 10.64
N ASP A 125 -13.97 15.80 11.25
CA ASP A 125 -14.82 15.33 12.35
C ASP A 125 -15.75 14.17 11.91
N VAL A 126 -15.97 13.99 10.60
CA VAL A 126 -16.74 12.87 10.04
C VAL A 126 -16.01 11.54 10.19
N VAL A 127 -14.68 11.56 10.19
CA VAL A 127 -13.88 10.35 10.21
C VAL A 127 -14.13 9.58 11.51
N GLN A 128 -14.22 10.27 12.65
CA GLN A 128 -14.63 9.66 13.91
C GLN A 128 -16.00 8.98 13.80
N ASP A 129 -17.00 9.71 13.30
CA ASP A 129 -18.37 9.20 13.23
C ASP A 129 -18.51 8.01 12.25
N VAL A 130 -17.69 7.97 11.17
CA VAL A 130 -17.65 6.85 10.23
C VAL A 130 -17.02 5.62 10.85
N VAL A 131 -15.93 5.79 11.61
CA VAL A 131 -15.25 4.67 12.26
C VAL A 131 -16.11 4.09 13.39
N GLU A 132 -16.75 4.94 14.21
CA GLU A 132 -17.71 4.49 15.24
C GLU A 132 -18.91 3.74 14.65
N MET A 133 -19.28 4.00 13.39
CA MET A 133 -20.35 3.27 12.70
C MET A 133 -19.91 1.91 12.16
N LEU A 134 -18.63 1.74 11.81
CA LEU A 134 -18.07 0.49 11.29
C LEU A 134 -17.63 -0.47 12.42
N ASP A 135 -17.52 0.03 13.65
CA ASP A 135 -17.29 -0.75 14.87
C ASP A 135 -18.58 -1.49 15.27
N GLU A 136 -18.80 -2.70 14.70
CA GLU A 136 -19.99 -3.53 14.94
C GLU A 136 -20.00 -4.17 16.35
N ASP A 137 -18.84 -4.29 16.99
CA ASP A 137 -18.63 -4.89 18.30
C ASP A 137 -18.64 -3.87 19.46
N GLY A 138 -18.54 -2.56 19.16
CA GLY A 138 -18.63 -1.48 20.14
C GLY A 138 -17.46 -1.46 21.14
N VAL A 139 -16.38 -2.18 20.82
CA VAL A 139 -15.15 -2.25 21.61
C VAL A 139 -14.04 -1.59 20.80
N THR A 140 -14.18 -0.30 20.47
CA THR A 140 -13.03 0.53 20.10
C THR A 140 -11.89 0.35 21.12
N ASP A 141 -10.90 -0.46 20.76
CA ASP A 141 -9.70 -0.67 21.56
C ASP A 141 -8.96 0.67 21.72
N GLY A 142 -8.16 0.81 22.78
CA GLY A 142 -7.33 2.00 22.98
C GLY A 142 -6.42 2.27 21.78
N THR A 143 -6.05 1.21 21.05
CA THR A 143 -5.27 1.26 19.82
C THR A 143 -6.01 1.96 18.68
N ASP A 144 -7.28 1.63 18.44
CA ASP A 144 -8.09 2.21 17.35
C ASP A 144 -8.35 3.69 17.57
N LYS A 145 -8.65 4.09 18.82
CA LYS A 145 -8.79 5.51 19.18
C LYS A 145 -7.52 6.31 18.94
N THR A 146 -6.37 5.70 19.20
CA THR A 146 -5.06 6.33 18.95
C THR A 146 -4.81 6.49 17.45
N LEU A 147 -5.15 5.47 16.63
CA LEU A 147 -5.04 5.52 15.18
C LEU A 147 -5.96 6.59 14.57
N ILE A 148 -7.23 6.64 14.98
CA ILE A 148 -8.20 7.65 14.53
C ILE A 148 -7.67 9.06 14.84
N SER A 149 -7.25 9.29 16.09
CA SER A 149 -6.70 10.59 16.52
C SER A 149 -5.44 10.98 15.74
N ALA A 150 -4.57 10.01 15.43
CA ALA A 150 -3.39 10.26 14.60
C ALA A 150 -3.78 10.65 13.17
N VAL A 151 -4.73 9.94 12.56
CA VAL A 151 -5.23 10.24 11.21
C VAL A 151 -5.91 11.61 11.17
N GLU A 152 -6.74 11.96 12.16
CA GLU A 152 -7.33 13.29 12.28
C GLU A 152 -6.27 14.38 12.40
N SER A 153 -5.27 14.17 13.25
CA SER A 153 -4.19 15.14 13.45
C SER A 153 -3.42 15.38 12.15
N ILE A 154 -3.13 14.32 11.39
CA ILE A 154 -2.49 14.41 10.07
C ILE A 154 -3.38 15.16 9.07
N MET A 155 -4.67 14.84 8.98
CA MET A 155 -5.60 15.54 8.09
C MET A 155 -5.73 17.02 8.45
N ARG A 156 -5.88 17.37 9.73
CA ARG A 156 -5.94 18.76 10.21
C ARG A 156 -4.65 19.50 9.86
N PHE A 157 -3.48 18.88 10.04
CA PHE A 157 -2.21 19.46 9.64
C PHE A 157 -2.20 19.80 8.15
N PHE A 158 -2.58 18.86 7.27
CA PHE A 158 -2.62 19.11 5.82
C PHE A 158 -3.65 20.18 5.42
N ILE A 159 -4.82 20.23 6.08
CA ILE A 159 -5.84 21.25 5.83
C ILE A 159 -5.31 22.64 6.20
N ILE A 160 -4.68 22.79 7.37
CA ILE A 160 -4.06 24.06 7.77
C ILE A 160 -2.95 24.43 6.80
N PHE A 161 -2.09 23.47 6.46
CA PHE A 161 -0.93 23.69 5.63
C PHE A 161 -1.31 24.15 4.22
N ILE A 162 -2.21 23.41 3.55
CA ILE A 162 -2.73 23.76 2.22
C ILE A 162 -3.54 25.06 2.30
N GLY A 163 -4.38 25.21 3.33
CA GLY A 163 -5.15 26.42 3.57
C GLY A 163 -4.30 27.67 3.71
N ALA A 164 -3.20 27.58 4.46
CA ALA A 164 -2.25 28.68 4.65
C ALA A 164 -1.60 29.10 3.33
N ILE A 165 -1.32 28.16 2.42
CA ILE A 165 -0.78 28.48 1.08
C ILE A 165 -1.79 29.29 0.28
N PHE A 166 -3.05 28.86 0.20
CA PHE A 166 -4.09 29.59 -0.52
C PHE A 166 -4.40 30.96 0.10
N ILE A 167 -4.36 31.05 1.43
CA ILE A 167 -4.54 32.32 2.13
C ILE A 167 -3.36 33.27 1.86
N ALA A 168 -2.12 32.76 1.87
CA ALA A 168 -0.95 33.57 1.56
C ALA A 168 -1.00 34.12 0.13
N ASP A 169 -1.41 33.30 -0.84
CA ASP A 169 -1.62 33.74 -2.23
C ASP A 169 -2.66 34.86 -2.32
N ALA A 170 -3.79 34.71 -1.62
CA ALA A 170 -4.84 35.74 -1.57
C ALA A 170 -4.38 37.06 -0.91
N VAL A 171 -3.35 37.05 -0.07
CA VAL A 171 -2.77 38.27 0.56
C VAL A 171 -1.64 38.86 -0.31
N GLY A 172 -1.36 38.28 -1.48
CA GLY A 172 -0.38 38.80 -2.44
C GLY A 172 1.03 38.21 -2.28
N PHE A 173 1.21 37.15 -1.49
CA PHE A 173 2.47 36.41 -1.51
C PHE A 173 2.61 35.65 -2.84
N LYS A 174 3.79 35.70 -3.44
CA LYS A 174 4.06 34.96 -4.68
C LYS A 174 4.03 33.45 -4.42
N LEU A 175 2.96 32.80 -4.86
CA LEU A 175 2.80 31.35 -4.76
C LEU A 175 4.00 30.58 -5.34
N THR A 176 4.62 31.08 -6.41
CA THR A 176 5.83 30.49 -7.03
C THR A 176 6.98 30.34 -6.03
N SER A 177 7.21 31.34 -5.16
CA SER A 177 8.28 31.30 -4.16
C SER A 177 7.97 30.28 -3.05
N LEU A 178 6.70 30.19 -2.63
CA LEU A 178 6.25 29.19 -1.67
C LEU A 178 6.41 27.78 -2.24
N ILE A 179 5.90 27.53 -3.46
CA ILE A 179 6.02 26.23 -4.14
C ILE A 179 7.50 25.85 -4.32
N ALA A 180 8.37 26.79 -4.69
CA ALA A 180 9.81 26.52 -4.83
C ALA A 180 10.45 26.05 -3.51
N GLY A 181 10.14 26.69 -2.37
CA GLY A 181 10.61 26.25 -1.06
C GLY A 181 10.03 24.91 -0.63
N LEU A 182 8.74 24.70 -0.90
CA LEU A 182 8.04 23.44 -0.63
C LEU A 182 8.58 22.27 -1.44
N GLY A 183 9.08 22.49 -2.65
CA GLY A 183 9.70 21.44 -3.45
C GLY A 183 10.89 20.79 -2.74
N ILE A 184 11.76 21.61 -2.11
CA ILE A 184 12.94 21.12 -1.39
C ILE A 184 12.52 20.40 -0.10
N SER A 185 11.63 21.00 0.70
CA SER A 185 11.13 20.37 1.94
C SER A 185 10.31 19.11 1.66
N GLY A 186 9.54 19.10 0.58
CA GLY A 186 8.75 17.96 0.13
C GLY A 186 9.62 16.80 -0.33
N LEU A 187 10.74 17.07 -1.01
CA LEU A 187 11.72 16.04 -1.36
C LEU A 187 12.33 15.41 -0.10
N ALA A 188 12.73 16.22 0.88
CA ALA A 188 13.27 15.71 2.14
C ALA A 188 12.25 14.83 2.89
N LEU A 189 10.98 15.25 2.94
CA LEU A 189 9.90 14.45 3.53
C LEU A 189 9.64 13.16 2.76
N ALA A 190 9.66 13.20 1.42
CA ALA A 190 9.47 12.02 0.58
C ALA A 190 10.60 10.99 0.78
N LEU A 191 11.84 11.46 0.90
CA LEU A 191 12.99 10.59 1.22
C LEU A 191 12.84 9.96 2.61
N ALA A 192 12.39 10.73 3.61
CA ALA A 192 12.13 10.20 4.95
C ALA A 192 10.97 9.19 4.99
N ALA A 193 9.93 9.39 4.16
CA ALA A 193 8.76 8.51 4.09
C ALA A 193 8.98 7.27 3.20
N LYS A 194 10.06 7.23 2.41
CA LYS A 194 10.33 6.22 1.38
C LYS A 194 10.16 4.79 1.90
N ASP A 195 10.71 4.46 3.06
CA ASP A 195 10.67 3.10 3.60
C ASP A 195 9.26 2.69 4.04
N THR A 196 8.48 3.63 4.57
CA THR A 196 7.09 3.37 4.97
C THR A 196 6.24 3.07 3.73
N ILE A 197 6.37 3.90 2.69
CA ILE A 197 5.67 3.72 1.42
C ILE A 197 6.08 2.41 0.74
N SER A 198 7.39 2.10 0.74
CA SER A 198 7.91 0.86 0.11
C SER A 198 7.35 -0.39 0.79
N ASN A 199 7.24 -0.39 2.13
CA ASN A 199 6.66 -1.52 2.85
C ASN A 199 5.15 -1.66 2.61
N PHE A 200 4.42 -0.55 2.52
CA PHE A 200 2.99 -0.57 2.19
C PHE A 200 2.74 -1.18 0.81
N PHE A 201 3.46 -0.71 -0.22
CA PHE A 201 3.37 -1.31 -1.55
C PHE A 201 3.87 -2.76 -1.57
N GLY A 202 4.88 -3.08 -0.76
CA GLY A 202 5.33 -4.47 -0.57
C GLY A 202 4.19 -5.38 -0.07
N ALA A 203 3.46 -4.94 0.95
CA ALA A 203 2.31 -5.67 1.49
C ALA A 203 1.22 -5.86 0.43
N LEU A 204 0.89 -4.78 -0.28
CA LEU A 204 -0.12 -4.78 -1.33
C LEU A 204 0.21 -5.76 -2.45
N THR A 205 1.46 -5.77 -2.92
CA THR A 205 1.93 -6.71 -3.95
C THR A 205 1.84 -8.15 -3.47
N VAL A 206 2.24 -8.45 -2.23
CA VAL A 206 2.10 -9.80 -1.66
C VAL A 206 0.64 -10.25 -1.64
N LEU A 207 -0.29 -9.36 -1.29
CA LEU A 207 -1.73 -9.66 -1.24
C LEU A 207 -2.35 -9.88 -2.63
N LEU A 208 -1.92 -9.11 -3.62
CA LEU A 208 -2.45 -9.18 -4.99
C LEU A 208 -1.86 -10.36 -5.77
N ASP A 209 -0.54 -10.50 -5.78
CA ASP A 209 0.16 -11.51 -6.60
C ASP A 209 0.21 -12.88 -5.90
N ARG A 210 0.03 -12.90 -4.57
CA ARG A 210 0.03 -14.10 -3.72
C ARG A 210 1.19 -15.06 -4.02
N PRO A 211 2.46 -14.59 -4.00
CA PRO A 211 3.62 -15.47 -4.16
C PRO A 211 3.64 -16.57 -3.07
N PHE A 212 3.15 -16.23 -1.89
CA PHE A 212 2.89 -17.12 -0.75
C PHE A 212 1.63 -16.66 -0.01
N LYS A 213 1.14 -17.49 0.90
CA LYS A 213 0.01 -17.22 1.80
C LYS A 213 0.38 -17.56 3.25
N VAL A 214 -0.44 -17.08 4.19
CA VAL A 214 -0.36 -17.51 5.60
C VAL A 214 -0.45 -19.04 5.67
N GLY A 215 0.46 -19.65 6.44
CA GLY A 215 0.64 -21.09 6.56
C GLY A 215 1.61 -21.72 5.55
N ASP A 216 2.06 -20.98 4.53
CA ASP A 216 3.10 -21.51 3.63
C ASP A 216 4.47 -21.49 4.35
N TRP A 217 5.24 -22.57 4.16
CA TRP A 217 6.66 -22.60 4.52
C TRP A 217 7.47 -21.92 3.43
N VAL A 218 8.22 -20.88 3.77
CA VAL A 218 8.96 -20.03 2.83
C VAL A 218 10.39 -19.81 3.28
N GLN A 219 11.28 -19.58 2.30
CA GLN A 219 12.64 -19.11 2.54
C GLN A 219 12.87 -17.78 1.82
N VAL A 220 13.37 -16.81 2.57
CA VAL A 220 13.67 -15.45 2.11
C VAL A 220 15.09 -15.11 2.56
N GLY A 221 16.03 -15.12 1.61
CA GLY A 221 17.45 -14.98 1.92
C GLY A 221 17.93 -16.07 2.87
N SER A 222 18.40 -15.69 4.06
CA SER A 222 18.84 -16.62 5.11
C SER A 222 17.74 -17.01 6.11
N SER A 223 16.56 -16.42 6.01
CA SER A 223 15.44 -16.67 6.92
C SER A 223 14.51 -17.72 6.33
N GLU A 224 14.18 -18.75 7.11
CA GLU A 224 13.29 -19.84 6.70
C GLU A 224 12.26 -20.13 7.79
N GLY A 225 11.00 -20.33 7.40
CA GLY A 225 9.94 -20.71 8.31
C GLY A 225 8.53 -20.60 7.73
N GLU A 226 7.53 -20.77 8.58
CA GLU A 226 6.11 -20.67 8.25
C GLU A 226 5.61 -19.22 8.34
N VAL A 227 4.86 -18.75 7.35
CA VAL A 227 4.24 -17.42 7.39
C VAL A 227 3.07 -17.42 8.39
N ILE A 228 3.19 -16.66 9.47
CA ILE A 228 2.14 -16.55 10.51
C ILE A 228 1.13 -15.47 10.13
N GLU A 229 1.62 -14.29 9.74
CA GLU A 229 0.79 -13.10 9.57
C GLU A 229 1.48 -12.12 8.62
N ILE A 230 0.68 -11.45 7.78
CA ILE A 230 1.12 -10.38 6.89
C ILE A 230 0.49 -9.08 7.40
N ASN A 231 1.29 -8.26 8.06
CA ASN A 231 0.91 -6.93 8.55
C ASN A 231 1.16 -5.86 7.48
N LEU A 232 0.74 -4.61 7.73
CA LEU A 232 0.91 -3.50 6.79
C LEU A 232 2.39 -3.20 6.46
N ARG A 233 3.29 -3.32 7.43
CA ARG A 233 4.73 -3.03 7.25
C ARG A 233 5.60 -4.28 7.18
N THR A 234 5.18 -5.34 7.87
CA THR A 234 6.02 -6.51 8.12
C THR A 234 5.26 -7.80 7.93
N THR A 235 5.96 -8.88 7.63
CA THR A 235 5.44 -10.25 7.66
C THR A 235 6.17 -11.02 8.76
N LEU A 236 5.41 -11.76 9.56
CA LEU A 236 5.92 -12.58 10.64
C LEU A 236 6.11 -14.02 10.15
N ILE A 237 7.31 -14.56 10.35
CA ILE A 237 7.68 -15.92 9.97
C ILE A 237 8.10 -16.70 11.22
N ARG A 238 7.51 -17.87 11.44
CA ARG A 238 7.86 -18.81 12.52
C ARG A 238 8.93 -19.77 12.05
N THR A 239 10.09 -19.77 12.69
CA THR A 239 11.18 -20.68 12.35
C THR A 239 10.89 -22.10 12.84
N GLY A 240 11.67 -23.07 12.36
CA GLY A 240 11.59 -24.47 12.83
C GLY A 240 11.96 -24.70 14.30
N ILE A 241 12.51 -23.69 14.99
CA ILE A 241 12.77 -23.71 16.44
C ILE A 241 11.75 -22.87 17.23
N ASP A 242 10.61 -22.55 16.61
CA ASP A 242 9.49 -21.79 17.20
C ASP A 242 9.82 -20.33 17.60
N THR A 243 10.79 -19.71 16.92
CA THR A 243 11.07 -18.27 17.06
C THR A 243 10.39 -17.46 15.97
N ILE A 244 10.14 -16.17 16.21
CA ILE A 244 9.51 -15.27 15.23
C ILE A 244 10.56 -14.37 14.57
N ILE A 245 10.66 -14.44 13.24
CA ILE A 245 11.40 -13.50 12.41
C ILE A 245 10.42 -12.49 11.84
N THR A 246 10.74 -11.20 12.01
CA THR A 246 9.97 -10.09 11.43
C THR A 246 10.67 -9.59 10.19
N ILE A 247 10.05 -9.72 9.02
CA ILE A 247 10.62 -9.29 7.74
C ILE A 247 9.83 -8.07 7.22
N PRO A 248 10.49 -6.95 6.87
CA PRO A 248 9.83 -5.84 6.18
C PRO A 248 9.24 -6.28 4.85
N ASN A 249 8.01 -5.89 4.54
CA ASN A 249 7.33 -6.33 3.32
C ASN A 249 8.05 -5.88 2.04
N ALA A 250 8.76 -4.74 2.09
CA ALA A 250 9.59 -4.29 0.98
C ALA A 250 10.66 -5.34 0.59
N ASN A 251 11.22 -6.06 1.57
CA ASN A 251 12.23 -7.08 1.33
C ASN A 251 11.65 -8.29 0.59
N LEU A 252 10.41 -8.68 0.91
CA LEU A 252 9.72 -9.84 0.31
C LEU A 252 9.44 -9.67 -1.18
N VAL A 253 9.33 -8.42 -1.65
CA VAL A 253 9.12 -8.10 -3.07
C VAL A 253 10.45 -7.84 -3.79
N SER A 254 11.48 -7.39 -3.06
CA SER A 254 12.81 -7.13 -3.64
C SER A 254 13.73 -8.35 -3.72
N THR A 255 13.44 -9.41 -2.96
CA THR A 255 14.30 -10.60 -2.84
C THR A 255 13.53 -11.84 -3.31
N PRO A 256 14.20 -12.80 -3.99
CA PRO A 256 13.55 -14.07 -4.33
C PRO A 256 13.01 -14.78 -3.09
N VAL A 257 11.76 -15.24 -3.19
CA VAL A 257 11.09 -16.02 -2.14
C VAL A 257 10.89 -17.44 -2.66
N GLU A 258 11.52 -18.41 -2.00
CA GLU A 258 11.29 -19.82 -2.29
C GLU A 258 10.08 -20.29 -1.45
N ASN A 259 8.99 -20.67 -2.13
CA ASN A 259 7.79 -21.14 -1.47
C ASN A 259 7.72 -22.66 -1.50
N PHE A 260 7.98 -23.27 -0.35
CA PHE A 260 7.96 -24.70 -0.18
C PHE A 260 6.54 -25.27 -0.01
N GLY A 261 5.56 -24.45 0.34
CA GLY A 261 4.13 -24.81 0.36
C GLY A 261 3.54 -25.06 -1.04
N LYS A 262 4.18 -24.54 -2.09
CA LYS A 262 3.79 -24.76 -3.50
C LYS A 262 4.55 -25.92 -4.18
N ARG A 263 5.32 -26.73 -3.43
CA ARG A 263 6.03 -27.90 -3.99
C ARG A 263 5.04 -28.90 -4.60
N ARG A 264 5.35 -29.38 -5.80
CA ARG A 264 4.59 -30.47 -6.47
C ARG A 264 5.04 -31.86 -6.03
N TRP A 265 6.30 -31.98 -5.62
CA TRP A 265 6.95 -33.21 -5.19
C TRP A 265 8.21 -32.85 -4.39
N ARG A 266 8.71 -33.80 -3.61
CA ARG A 266 9.92 -33.63 -2.80
C ARG A 266 11.05 -34.45 -3.38
N ARG A 267 12.05 -33.79 -3.94
CA ARG A 267 13.23 -34.47 -4.50
C ARG A 267 14.12 -34.96 -3.37
N TRP A 268 14.47 -36.23 -3.39
CA TRP A 268 15.48 -36.80 -2.50
C TRP A 268 16.65 -37.36 -3.32
N GLN A 269 17.86 -37.03 -2.88
CA GLN A 269 19.10 -37.53 -3.45
C GLN A 269 19.93 -38.15 -2.34
N ASN A 270 20.52 -39.30 -2.65
CA ASN A 270 21.45 -39.98 -1.76
C ASN A 270 22.55 -40.66 -2.56
N MET A 271 23.67 -40.92 -1.91
CA MET A 271 24.79 -41.66 -2.49
C MET A 271 25.15 -42.80 -1.55
N VAL A 272 25.23 -44.00 -2.13
CA VAL A 272 25.63 -45.22 -1.45
C VAL A 272 27.04 -45.57 -1.90
N HIS A 273 27.88 -45.94 -0.93
CA HIS A 273 29.28 -46.29 -1.18
C HIS A 273 29.50 -47.77 -0.87
N PHE A 274 29.93 -48.54 -1.88
CA PHE A 274 30.30 -49.95 -1.74
C PHE A 274 31.82 -50.13 -1.75
N ASP A 275 32.33 -51.25 -1.25
CA ASP A 275 33.77 -51.56 -1.34
C ASP A 275 34.24 -51.54 -2.80
N ILE A 276 35.44 -51.02 -3.04
CA ILE A 276 36.03 -50.93 -4.39
C ILE A 276 36.20 -52.30 -5.07
N ASN A 277 36.31 -53.38 -4.29
CA ASN A 277 36.42 -54.74 -4.80
C ASN A 277 35.04 -55.41 -5.00
N SER A 278 33.94 -54.65 -4.87
CA SER A 278 32.60 -55.17 -5.15
C SER A 278 32.49 -55.64 -6.60
N ASP A 279 31.84 -56.77 -6.79
CA ASP A 279 31.59 -57.33 -8.11
C ASP A 279 30.68 -56.40 -8.93
N PRO A 280 31.11 -55.95 -10.13
CA PRO A 280 30.31 -55.08 -10.99
C PRO A 280 28.91 -55.64 -11.29
N ASP A 281 28.78 -56.95 -11.48
CA ASP A 281 27.50 -57.57 -11.84
C ASP A 281 26.49 -57.47 -10.68
N LYS A 282 26.98 -57.58 -9.45
CA LYS A 282 26.17 -57.40 -8.22
C LYS A 282 25.77 -55.95 -8.00
N VAL A 283 26.67 -55.01 -8.31
CA VAL A 283 26.37 -53.57 -8.24
C VAL A 283 25.31 -53.19 -9.28
N GLU A 284 25.38 -53.77 -10.47
CA GLU A 284 24.35 -53.60 -11.50
C GLU A 284 22.99 -54.16 -11.05
N ALA A 285 22.96 -55.38 -10.52
CA ALA A 285 21.74 -55.99 -9.97
C ALA A 285 21.11 -55.13 -8.87
N PHE A 286 21.90 -54.72 -7.86
CA PHE A 286 21.44 -53.81 -6.81
C PHE A 286 20.84 -52.51 -7.37
N ARG A 287 21.50 -51.91 -8.37
CA ARG A 287 21.03 -50.68 -9.02
C ARG A 287 19.67 -50.88 -9.67
N ASP A 288 19.49 -51.99 -10.40
CA ASP A 288 18.25 -52.29 -11.10
C ASP A 288 17.11 -52.61 -10.13
N ASP A 289 17.39 -53.35 -9.06
CA ASP A 289 16.43 -53.64 -7.99
C ASP A 289 15.97 -52.35 -7.28
N VAL A 290 16.90 -51.45 -6.95
CA VAL A 290 16.56 -50.14 -6.37
C VAL A 290 15.71 -49.31 -7.33
N LEU A 291 16.06 -49.29 -8.62
CA LEU A 291 15.28 -48.54 -9.61
C LEU A 291 13.88 -49.14 -9.79
N ALA A 292 13.73 -50.46 -9.78
CA ALA A 292 12.45 -51.13 -9.84
C ALA A 292 11.59 -50.79 -8.62
N SER A 293 12.17 -50.85 -7.41
CA SER A 293 11.50 -50.46 -6.17
C SER A 293 11.02 -49.01 -6.18
N ILE A 294 11.80 -48.07 -6.75
CA ILE A 294 11.34 -46.69 -6.95
C ILE A 294 10.12 -46.65 -7.88
N LYS A 295 10.12 -47.39 -8.98
CA LYS A 295 8.99 -47.37 -9.93
C LYS A 295 7.73 -48.05 -9.41
N GLU A 296 7.89 -49.04 -8.54
CA GLU A 296 6.77 -49.78 -7.95
C GLU A 296 6.18 -49.08 -6.72
N ASN A 297 6.92 -48.17 -6.10
CA ASN A 297 6.48 -47.47 -4.89
C ASN A 297 5.38 -46.45 -5.22
N THR A 298 4.22 -46.60 -4.59
CA THR A 298 3.09 -45.67 -4.76
C THR A 298 3.33 -44.28 -4.16
N ALA A 299 4.34 -44.15 -3.28
CA ALA A 299 4.72 -42.88 -2.65
C ALA A 299 5.73 -42.06 -3.47
N THR A 300 6.14 -42.55 -4.65
CA THR A 300 7.04 -41.84 -5.57
C THR A 300 6.32 -41.37 -6.82
N ILE A 301 6.89 -40.35 -7.46
CA ILE A 301 6.38 -39.76 -8.70
C ILE A 301 7.55 -39.48 -9.66
N ASN A 302 7.21 -39.26 -10.94
CA ASN A 302 8.16 -38.86 -11.98
C ASN A 302 9.24 -39.92 -12.22
N ASP A 303 8.79 -41.14 -12.50
CA ASP A 303 9.61 -42.34 -12.71
C ASP A 303 10.67 -42.15 -13.81
N ASP A 304 10.32 -41.42 -14.87
CA ASP A 304 11.22 -41.13 -15.99
C ASP A 304 12.43 -40.27 -15.58
N SER A 305 12.25 -39.41 -14.58
CA SER A 305 13.32 -38.56 -14.03
C SER A 305 14.00 -39.18 -12.81
N SER A 306 13.45 -40.26 -12.27
CA SER A 306 14.04 -41.00 -11.15
C SER A 306 15.09 -41.99 -11.67
N TRP A 307 16.22 -42.09 -10.98
CA TRP A 307 17.34 -42.90 -11.44
C TRP A 307 18.19 -43.42 -10.29
N CYS A 308 18.77 -44.60 -10.51
CA CYS A 308 19.83 -45.18 -9.69
C CYS A 308 20.97 -45.53 -10.66
N ARG A 309 22.17 -44.96 -10.45
CA ARG A 309 23.30 -45.12 -11.38
C ARG A 309 24.62 -45.11 -10.61
N VAL A 310 25.61 -45.85 -11.12
CA VAL A 310 27.00 -45.70 -10.68
C VAL A 310 27.46 -44.30 -11.10
N SER A 311 27.71 -43.43 -10.13
CA SER A 311 28.11 -42.04 -10.36
C SER A 311 29.61 -41.87 -10.49
N GLY A 312 30.38 -42.77 -9.88
CA GLY A 312 31.84 -42.67 -9.89
C GLY A 312 32.50 -43.86 -9.21
N ILE A 313 33.79 -43.98 -9.43
CA ILE A 313 34.66 -44.92 -8.73
C ILE A 313 35.74 -44.07 -8.06
N SER A 314 35.79 -44.09 -6.73
CA SER A 314 36.78 -43.38 -5.93
C SER A 314 38.01 -44.27 -5.69
N ALA A 315 39.01 -43.75 -4.98
CA ALA A 315 40.19 -44.56 -4.60
C ALA A 315 39.83 -45.77 -3.70
N THR A 316 38.66 -45.72 -3.04
CA THR A 316 38.30 -46.66 -1.98
C THR A 316 36.89 -47.22 -2.08
N SER A 317 36.03 -46.67 -2.95
CA SER A 317 34.62 -47.07 -3.07
C SER A 317 34.11 -47.03 -4.50
N VAL A 318 33.09 -47.84 -4.77
CA VAL A 318 32.19 -47.65 -5.91
C VAL A 318 30.99 -46.86 -5.42
N ASP A 319 30.72 -45.72 -6.07
CA ASP A 319 29.69 -44.77 -5.64
C ASP A 319 28.44 -44.92 -6.52
N VAL A 320 27.32 -45.27 -5.89
CA VAL A 320 26.01 -45.41 -6.54
C VAL A 320 25.13 -44.26 -6.08
N SER A 321 24.76 -43.39 -7.00
CA SER A 321 23.86 -42.26 -6.75
C SER A 321 22.41 -42.64 -7.03
N ILE A 322 21.53 -42.18 -6.15
CA ILE A 322 20.09 -42.42 -6.18
C ILE A 322 19.38 -41.07 -6.18
N ASN A 323 18.46 -40.88 -7.12
CA ASN A 323 17.61 -39.71 -7.24
C ASN A 323 16.16 -40.15 -7.45
N LEU A 324 15.27 -39.65 -6.60
CA LEU A 324 13.83 -39.91 -6.71
C LEU A 324 13.03 -38.70 -6.26
N TYR A 325 11.73 -38.71 -6.56
CA TYR A 325 10.80 -37.69 -6.15
C TYR A 325 9.67 -38.34 -5.34
N TRP A 326 9.48 -37.90 -4.10
CA TRP A 326 8.37 -38.33 -3.25
C TRP A 326 7.11 -37.56 -3.60
N ASP A 327 5.99 -38.28 -3.67
CA ASP A 327 4.62 -37.75 -3.72
C ASP A 327 3.98 -37.80 -2.33
N VAL A 328 4.55 -37.02 -1.41
CA VAL A 328 4.10 -36.94 -0.02
C VAL A 328 3.85 -35.48 0.36
N GLN A 329 2.76 -35.24 1.08
CA GLN A 329 2.35 -33.88 1.43
C GLN A 329 3.21 -33.31 2.58
N GLY A 330 3.40 -34.10 3.64
CA GLY A 330 4.05 -33.66 4.88
C GLY A 330 5.52 -34.05 5.00
N GLY A 331 6.25 -33.29 5.84
CA GLY A 331 7.62 -33.65 6.22
C GLY A 331 7.70 -34.87 7.14
N ALA A 332 6.62 -35.23 7.84
CA ALA A 332 6.56 -36.46 8.65
C ALA A 332 6.50 -37.70 7.74
N ASP A 333 5.61 -37.68 6.75
CA ASP A 333 5.46 -38.75 5.77
C ASP A 333 6.74 -38.96 4.96
N GLU A 334 7.38 -37.85 4.54
CA GLU A 334 8.69 -37.89 3.87
C GLU A 334 9.74 -38.62 4.71
N ARG A 335 9.81 -38.36 6.03
CA ARG A 335 10.75 -39.04 6.92
C ARG A 335 10.45 -40.53 7.04
N ALA A 336 9.17 -40.90 7.16
CA ALA A 336 8.75 -42.29 7.27
C ALA A 336 9.04 -43.10 5.98
N GLU A 337 8.71 -42.56 4.81
CA GLU A 337 8.99 -43.21 3.53
C GLU A 337 10.49 -43.29 3.25
N LYS A 338 11.24 -42.23 3.58
CA LYS A 338 12.70 -42.25 3.50
C LYS A 338 13.32 -43.32 4.40
N GLU A 339 12.83 -43.49 5.63
CA GLU A 339 13.31 -44.54 6.54
C GLU A 339 13.06 -45.94 5.94
N LYS A 340 11.84 -46.23 5.50
CA LYS A 340 11.49 -47.50 4.85
C LYS A 340 12.39 -47.78 3.65
N PHE A 341 12.61 -46.78 2.80
CA PHE A 341 13.42 -46.91 1.60
C PHE A 341 14.90 -47.11 1.90
N LEU A 342 15.44 -46.43 2.92
CA LEU A 342 16.81 -46.65 3.38
C LEU A 342 17.01 -48.07 3.93
N LEU A 343 16.05 -48.58 4.70
CA LEU A 343 16.11 -49.96 5.21
C LEU A 343 16.01 -50.99 4.07
N TYR A 344 15.17 -50.73 3.07
CA TYR A 344 15.11 -51.54 1.85
C TYR A 344 16.45 -51.55 1.10
N ILE A 345 17.09 -50.39 0.89
CA ILE A 345 18.42 -50.29 0.28
C ILE A 345 19.44 -51.14 1.05
N MET A 346 19.42 -51.07 2.38
CA MET A 346 20.33 -51.85 3.21
C MET A 346 20.12 -53.36 3.06
N GLN A 347 18.86 -53.81 3.00
CA GLN A 347 18.53 -55.21 2.83
C GLN A 347 18.92 -55.70 1.43
N ASN A 348 18.59 -54.94 0.39
CA ASN A 348 18.91 -55.26 -0.99
C ASN A 348 20.43 -55.39 -1.23
N ALA A 349 21.23 -54.49 -0.63
CA ALA A 349 22.69 -54.60 -0.67
C ALA A 349 23.19 -55.92 -0.04
N ARG A 350 22.62 -56.34 1.10
CA ARG A 350 22.99 -57.60 1.76
C ARG A 350 22.60 -58.82 0.94
N ASP A 351 21.41 -58.80 0.32
CA ASP A 351 20.89 -59.91 -0.48
C ASP A 351 21.74 -60.10 -1.75
N ASN A 352 22.23 -59.02 -2.33
CA ASN A 352 23.20 -59.03 -3.43
C ASN A 352 24.64 -59.37 -2.97
N GLY A 353 24.89 -59.49 -1.65
CA GLY A 353 26.22 -59.76 -1.09
C GLY A 353 27.22 -58.62 -1.32
N LEU A 354 26.73 -57.37 -1.30
CA LEU A 354 27.53 -56.16 -1.35
C LEU A 354 27.84 -55.68 0.07
N GLU A 355 29.08 -55.24 0.27
CA GLU A 355 29.51 -54.63 1.53
C GLU A 355 29.59 -53.12 1.37
N PHE A 356 28.94 -52.39 2.28
CA PHE A 356 29.10 -50.94 2.36
C PHE A 356 30.54 -50.60 2.71
N TYR A 357 31.05 -49.54 2.10
CA TYR A 357 32.40 -49.06 2.36
C TYR A 357 32.59 -48.73 3.85
N ASP A 358 33.56 -49.37 4.49
CA ASP A 358 34.02 -49.06 5.86
C ASP A 358 35.53 -48.76 5.84
N ASN A 359 35.89 -47.56 6.26
CA ASN A 359 37.28 -47.11 6.32
C ASN A 359 38.14 -47.94 7.31
N ARG A 360 37.52 -48.62 8.29
CA ARG A 360 38.24 -49.37 9.35
C ARG A 360 38.73 -50.74 8.91
N ILE A 361 37.98 -51.43 8.03
CA ILE A 361 38.24 -52.83 7.66
C ILE A 361 39.56 -52.98 6.88
N ARG A 362 40.03 -51.92 6.22
CA ARG A 362 41.29 -51.92 5.46
C ARG A 362 42.56 -51.63 6.25
N GLN A 363 42.50 -51.11 7.48
CA GLN A 363 43.73 -50.98 8.28
C GLN A 363 44.24 -52.32 8.83
N GLN A 364 43.50 -53.41 8.60
CA GLN A 364 43.78 -54.75 9.12
C GLN A 364 44.08 -55.81 8.04
N ARG A 365 43.99 -55.45 6.75
CA ARG A 365 44.40 -56.29 5.61
C ARG A 365 45.58 -55.66 4.93
#